data_AF-X0TGS5-F1
#
_entry.id   AF-X0TGS5-F1
#
_cell.length_a   1.000
_cell.length_b   1.000
_cell.length_c   1.000
_cell.angle_alpha   90.00
_cell.angle_beta   90.00
_cell.angle_gamma   90.00
#
_symmetry.space_group_name_H-M   'P 1'
#
loop_
_entity.id
_entity.type
_entity.pdbx_description
1 polymer ?
#
loop_
_entity_poly.entity_id
_entity_poly.type
_entity_poly.pdbx_seq_one_letter_code
_entity_poly.pdbx_strand_id
1 'polypeptide(L)'
;EKPKILLLDSLDVLAYSRRMELQEWLQHIDKLKLIKGMTIVCTSRSFEAEHLYPMNQQEWSERIKIEPLPDEFINNVLKKIKYDYKSITSRFRKFLRIPLHLSLTANIIEKGGDPKDISTLHNLYTKLSELLSISTEDMNLFYYFAEKMIENKRISIGYSAVNIQLKEFIQKMESSGLQA
;
A
#
# COMPACT_ATOMS: atom_id res chain seq x y z
N GLU A 1 18.12 -25.20 20.00
CA GLU A 1 16.78 -24.99 19.42
C GLU A 1 16.89 -24.06 18.21
N LYS A 2 16.06 -24.25 17.18
CA LYS A 2 16.09 -23.38 16.00
C LYS A 2 15.38 -22.04 16.30
N PRO A 3 15.90 -20.90 15.84
CA PRO A 3 15.22 -19.62 15.98
C PRO A 3 13.87 -19.67 15.24
N LYS A 4 12.86 -19.04 15.83
CA LYS A 4 11.49 -18.94 15.30
C LYS A 4 11.18 -17.47 15.07
N ILE A 5 10.62 -17.14 13.92
CA ILE A 5 10.24 -15.76 13.57
C ILE A 5 8.76 -15.74 13.22
N LEU A 6 8.00 -14.90 13.90
CA LEU A 6 6.61 -14.57 13.56
C LEU A 6 6.56 -13.17 12.95
N LEU A 7 6.01 -13.07 11.74
CA LEU A 7 5.80 -11.80 11.05
C LEU A 7 4.30 -11.49 11.06
N LEU A 8 3.93 -10.34 11.60
CA LEU A 8 2.55 -9.83 11.59
C LEU A 8 2.52 -8.54 10.79
N ASP A 9 1.91 -8.59 9.62
CA ASP A 9 1.82 -7.42 8.74
C ASP A 9 0.56 -6.59 9.04
N SER A 10 0.73 -5.27 9.03
CA SER A 10 -0.34 -4.26 9.08
C SER A 10 -1.25 -4.40 10.31
N LEU A 11 -0.65 -4.46 11.49
CA LEU A 11 -1.37 -4.59 12.76
C LEU A 11 -2.37 -3.44 13.00
N ASP A 12 -2.08 -2.25 12.47
CA ASP A 12 -2.95 -1.07 12.55
C ASP A 12 -4.32 -1.24 11.88
N VAL A 13 -4.47 -2.19 10.96
CA VAL A 13 -5.76 -2.49 10.32
C VAL A 13 -6.81 -2.89 11.36
N LEU A 14 -6.40 -3.55 12.44
CA LEU A 14 -7.29 -3.94 13.54
C LEU A 14 -7.67 -2.75 14.43
N ALA A 15 -6.87 -1.69 14.49
CA ALA A 15 -7.09 -0.55 15.39
C ALA A 15 -8.40 0.19 15.12
N TYR A 16 -8.90 0.18 13.87
CA TYR A 16 -10.08 0.94 13.46
C TYR A 16 -11.41 0.20 13.57
N SER A 17 -11.39 -1.13 13.42
CA SER A 17 -12.60 -1.95 13.25
C SER A 17 -12.71 -3.11 14.22
N ARG A 18 -11.60 -3.54 14.84
CA ARG A 18 -11.47 -4.80 15.59
C ARG A 18 -10.57 -4.63 16.81
N ARG A 19 -10.91 -3.67 17.67
CA ARG A 19 -10.07 -3.26 18.80
C ARG A 19 -9.94 -4.34 19.87
N MET A 20 -10.97 -5.15 20.08
CA MET A 20 -10.91 -6.28 21.02
C MET A 20 -9.94 -7.35 20.51
N GLU A 21 -10.05 -7.71 19.23
CA GLU A 21 -9.17 -8.66 18.57
C GLU A 21 -7.73 -8.15 18.56
N LEU A 22 -7.52 -6.85 18.31
CA LEU A 22 -6.21 -6.24 18.44
C LEU A 22 -5.63 -6.42 19.86
N GLN A 23 -6.43 -6.19 20.90
CA GLN A 23 -5.99 -6.37 22.28
C GLN A 23 -5.62 -7.83 22.57
N GLU A 24 -6.41 -8.79 22.08
CA GLU A 24 -6.09 -10.22 22.18
C GLU A 24 -4.76 -10.56 21.47
N TRP A 25 -4.58 -10.08 20.24
CA TRP A 25 -3.33 -10.27 19.49
C TRP A 25 -2.12 -9.71 20.23
N LEU A 26 -2.23 -8.51 20.80
CA LEU A 26 -1.17 -7.90 21.60
C LEU A 26 -0.83 -8.72 22.85
N GLN A 27 -1.82 -9.25 23.55
CA GLN A 27 -1.61 -10.16 24.69
C GLN A 27 -0.93 -11.47 24.27
N HIS A 28 -1.30 -12.03 23.11
CA HIS A 28 -0.64 -13.21 22.56
C HIS A 28 0.81 -12.92 22.20
N ILE A 29 1.08 -11.76 21.59
CA ILE A 29 2.43 -11.30 21.29
C ILE A 29 3.28 -11.25 22.57
N ASP A 30 2.78 -10.70 23.68
CA ASP A 30 3.53 -10.64 24.93
C ASP A 30 3.86 -12.03 25.50
N LYS A 31 2.93 -12.99 25.41
CA LYS A 31 3.19 -14.38 25.81
C LYS A 31 4.23 -15.04 24.90
N LEU A 32 4.16 -14.80 23.59
CA LEU A 32 5.07 -15.38 22.62
C LEU A 32 6.50 -14.83 22.75
N LYS A 33 6.67 -13.56 23.15
CA LYS A 33 8.00 -12.96 23.44
C LYS A 33 8.78 -13.72 24.53
N LEU A 34 8.09 -14.43 25.42
CA LEU A 34 8.71 -15.20 26.51
C LEU A 34 9.28 -16.55 26.04
N ILE A 35 8.93 -17.01 24.84
CA ILE A 35 9.43 -18.28 24.30
C ILE A 35 10.89 -18.11 23.86
N LYS A 36 11.78 -18.96 24.40
CA LYS A 36 13.21 -18.93 24.05
C LYS A 36 13.42 -19.11 22.55
N GLY A 37 14.18 -18.19 21.96
CA GLY A 37 14.50 -18.20 20.52
C GLY A 37 13.35 -17.73 19.62
N MET A 38 12.30 -17.10 20.17
CA MET A 38 11.24 -16.46 19.40
C MET A 38 11.59 -14.99 19.10
N THR A 39 11.37 -14.57 17.85
CA THR A 39 11.39 -13.18 17.42
C THR A 39 10.05 -12.85 16.78
N ILE A 40 9.45 -11.74 17.16
CA ILE A 40 8.18 -11.28 16.60
C ILE A 40 8.42 -9.92 15.97
N VAL A 41 8.09 -9.79 14.69
CA VAL A 41 8.16 -8.53 13.96
C VAL A 41 6.74 -8.15 13.57
N CYS A 42 6.31 -6.97 14.01
CA CYS A 42 5.02 -6.41 13.65
C CYS A 42 5.25 -5.15 12.80
N THR A 43 4.50 -5.01 11.72
CA THR A 43 4.47 -3.76 10.95
C THR A 43 3.20 -3.00 11.27
N SER A 44 3.31 -1.67 11.28
CA SER A 44 2.15 -0.80 11.34
C SER A 44 2.48 0.57 10.77
N ARG A 45 1.45 1.35 10.49
CA ARG A 45 1.60 2.80 10.35
C ARG A 45 2.03 3.43 11.69
N SER A 46 2.82 4.50 11.62
CA SER A 46 3.42 5.13 12.81
C SER A 46 2.37 5.82 13.67
N PHE A 47 1.39 6.49 13.05
CA PHE A 47 0.35 7.22 13.76
C PHE A 47 -0.42 6.31 14.74
N GLU A 48 -0.84 5.14 14.27
CA GLU A 48 -1.59 4.17 15.06
C GLU A 48 -0.73 3.58 16.19
N ALA A 49 0.52 3.23 15.89
CA ALA A 49 1.46 2.73 16.90
C ALA A 49 1.82 3.76 17.98
N GLU A 50 1.80 5.06 17.66
CA GLU A 50 2.19 6.13 18.57
C GLU A 50 0.99 6.68 19.37
N HIS A 51 -0.21 6.68 18.78
CA HIS A 51 -1.33 7.43 19.34
C HIS A 51 -2.56 6.59 19.67
N LEU A 52 -2.74 5.40 19.08
CA LEU A 52 -3.95 4.61 19.31
C LEU A 52 -3.75 3.52 20.36
N TYR A 53 -4.61 3.53 21.37
CA TYR A 53 -4.73 2.40 22.29
C TYR A 53 -5.40 1.20 21.61
N PRO A 54 -4.93 -0.03 21.81
CA PRO A 54 -3.87 -0.43 22.76
C PRO A 54 -2.43 -0.40 22.21
N MET A 55 -2.23 -0.09 20.92
CA MET A 55 -0.90 -0.16 20.28
C MET A 55 0.14 0.74 20.94
N ASN A 56 -0.25 1.95 21.34
CA ASN A 56 0.64 2.92 21.98
C ASN A 56 1.15 2.49 23.37
N GLN A 57 0.49 1.52 24.01
CA GLN A 57 0.92 0.94 25.29
C GLN A 57 1.74 -0.33 25.11
N GLN A 58 1.87 -0.85 23.89
CA GLN A 58 2.64 -2.07 23.67
C GLN A 58 4.14 -1.81 23.89
N GLU A 59 4.74 -2.63 24.74
CA GLU A 59 6.18 -2.64 24.94
C GLU A 59 6.87 -3.43 23.82
N TRP A 60 7.75 -2.74 23.10
CA TRP A 60 8.56 -3.32 22.03
C TRP A 60 10.03 -3.25 22.43
N SER A 61 10.78 -4.32 22.17
CA SER A 61 12.23 -4.34 22.39
C SER A 61 12.96 -3.35 21.49
N GLU A 62 12.43 -3.15 20.28
CA GLU A 62 12.96 -2.25 19.27
C GLU A 62 11.82 -1.69 18.43
N ARG A 63 11.96 -0.44 17.98
CA ARG A 63 11.06 0.20 17.02
C ARG A 63 11.88 0.66 15.82
N ILE A 64 11.61 0.10 14.65
CA ILE A 64 12.33 0.42 13.42
C ILE A 64 11.43 1.31 12.56
N LYS A 65 11.87 2.55 12.31
CA LYS A 65 11.21 3.45 11.39
C LYS A 65 11.72 3.20 9.96
N ILE A 66 10.80 3.01 9.03
CA ILE A 66 11.13 2.87 7.61
C ILE A 66 11.33 4.28 7.04
N GLU A 67 12.58 4.59 6.69
CA GLU A 67 12.93 5.89 6.12
C GLU A 67 12.60 5.97 4.61
N PRO A 68 12.32 7.18 4.07
CA PRO A 68 12.08 7.36 2.65
C PRO A 68 13.31 6.97 1.81
N LEU A 69 13.07 6.41 0.63
CA LEU A 69 14.11 5.90 -0.27
C LEU A 69 15.21 6.95 -0.53
N PRO A 70 16.48 6.53 -0.59
CA PRO A 70 17.58 7.41 -0.94
C PRO A 70 17.60 7.70 -2.45
N ASP A 71 18.18 8.84 -2.82
CA ASP A 71 18.31 9.27 -4.22
C ASP A 71 19.07 8.26 -5.09
N GLU A 72 20.06 7.57 -4.51
CA GLU A 72 20.81 6.52 -5.20
C GLU A 72 19.89 5.37 -5.66
N PHE A 73 18.96 4.94 -4.80
CA PHE A 73 18.01 3.89 -5.14
C PHE A 73 17.07 4.33 -6.25
N ILE A 74 16.51 5.54 -6.15
CA ILE A 74 15.62 6.12 -7.18
C ILE A 74 16.36 6.19 -8.52
N ASN A 75 17.58 6.70 -8.53
CA ASN A 75 18.42 6.80 -9.73
C ASN A 75 18.67 5.41 -10.36
N ASN A 76 18.94 4.39 -9.55
CA ASN A 76 19.14 3.03 -10.04
C ASN A 76 17.88 2.44 -10.67
N VAL A 77 16.69 2.71 -10.12
CA VAL A 77 15.41 2.30 -10.71
C VAL A 77 15.18 3.03 -12.05
N LEU A 78 15.31 4.36 -12.07
CA LEU A 78 15.08 5.15 -13.29
C LEU A 78 16.06 4.78 -14.42
N LYS A 79 17.33 4.50 -14.10
CA LYS A 79 18.32 4.02 -15.09
C LYS A 79 17.91 2.70 -15.74
N LYS A 80 17.34 1.75 -14.99
CA LYS A 80 16.90 0.46 -15.54
C LYS A 80 15.81 0.63 -16.60
N ILE A 81 14.95 1.62 -16.42
CA ILE A 81 13.88 1.98 -17.36
C ILE A 81 14.31 3.07 -18.36
N LYS A 82 15.63 3.29 -18.50
CA LYS A 82 16.25 4.26 -19.43
C LYS A 82 15.75 5.70 -19.26
N TYR A 83 15.37 6.08 -18.04
CA TYR A 83 14.89 7.41 -17.71
C TYR A 83 15.96 8.18 -16.92
N ASP A 84 16.25 9.42 -17.33
CA ASP A 84 17.30 10.22 -16.70
C ASP A 84 16.82 10.88 -15.40
N TYR A 85 17.39 10.46 -14.27
CA TYR A 85 17.15 11.07 -12.96
C TYR A 85 17.50 12.57 -12.92
N LYS A 86 18.48 13.03 -13.71
CA LYS A 86 18.85 14.45 -13.73
C LYS A 86 17.81 15.32 -14.43
N SER A 87 17.02 14.74 -15.34
CA SER A 87 15.96 15.45 -16.07
C SER A 87 14.76 15.86 -15.19
N ILE A 88 14.60 15.26 -14.01
CA ILE A 88 13.45 15.54 -13.12
C ILE A 88 13.78 16.57 -12.04
N THR A 89 12.76 17.35 -11.68
CA THR A 89 12.85 18.42 -10.68
C THR A 89 13.13 17.87 -9.27
N SER A 90 13.72 18.70 -8.40
CA SER A 90 13.95 18.35 -6.99
C SER A 90 12.67 17.99 -6.24
N ARG A 91 11.56 18.67 -6.55
CA ARG A 91 10.23 18.35 -6.01
C ARG A 91 9.79 16.94 -6.41
N PHE A 92 9.96 16.58 -7.68
CA PHE A 92 9.57 15.26 -8.15
C PHE A 92 10.47 14.15 -7.56
N ARG A 93 11.78 14.38 -7.45
CA ARG A 93 12.70 13.46 -6.75
C ARG A 93 12.26 13.20 -5.31
N LYS A 94 11.88 14.25 -4.56
CA LYS A 94 11.33 14.11 -3.21
C LYS A 94 10.05 13.28 -3.19
N PHE A 95 9.16 13.47 -4.15
CA PHE A 95 7.92 12.69 -4.28
C PHE A 95 8.19 11.19 -4.52
N LEU A 96 9.22 10.86 -5.31
CA LEU A 96 9.66 9.49 -5.61
C LEU A 96 10.35 8.78 -4.43
N ARG A 97 10.60 9.46 -3.31
CA ARG A 97 11.18 8.81 -2.11
C ARG A 97 10.22 7.84 -1.43
N ILE A 98 8.94 7.86 -1.79
CA ILE A 98 7.97 6.87 -1.32
C ILE A 98 7.98 5.68 -2.31
N PRO A 99 8.23 4.43 -1.85
CA PRO A 99 8.34 3.27 -2.73
C PRO A 99 7.15 3.07 -3.68
N LEU A 100 5.93 3.28 -3.20
CA LEU A 100 4.73 3.17 -4.02
C LEU A 100 4.71 4.21 -5.17
N HIS A 101 5.10 5.46 -4.89
CA HIS A 101 5.14 6.50 -5.91
C HIS A 101 6.19 6.19 -6.99
N LEU A 102 7.37 5.70 -6.57
CA LEU A 102 8.41 5.28 -7.50
C LEU A 102 7.96 4.12 -8.38
N SER A 103 7.34 3.09 -7.78
CA SER A 103 6.83 1.93 -8.50
C SER A 103 5.78 2.32 -9.55
N LEU A 104 4.77 3.10 -9.15
CA LEU A 104 3.73 3.56 -10.08
C LEU A 104 4.29 4.47 -11.18
N THR A 105 5.22 5.36 -10.84
CA THR A 105 5.89 6.21 -11.83
C THR A 105 6.71 5.39 -12.83
N ALA A 106 7.45 4.38 -12.35
CA ALA A 106 8.22 3.49 -13.21
C ALA A 106 7.30 2.74 -14.18
N ASN A 107 6.19 2.19 -13.69
CA ASN A 107 5.19 1.52 -14.53
C ASN A 107 4.59 2.46 -15.59
N ILE A 108 4.36 3.73 -15.25
CA ILE A 108 3.87 4.75 -16.19
C ILE A 108 4.90 4.98 -17.30
N ILE A 109 6.17 5.17 -16.94
CA ILE A 109 7.27 5.38 -17.89
C ILE A 109 7.46 4.16 -18.81
N GLU A 110 7.46 2.95 -18.26
CA GLU A 110 7.66 1.71 -19.02
C GLU A 110 6.55 1.47 -20.06
N LYS A 111 5.32 1.90 -19.75
CA LYS A 111 4.20 1.84 -20.69
C LYS A 111 4.13 3.05 -21.64
N GLY A 112 5.16 3.91 -21.66
CA GLY A 112 5.29 5.04 -22.59
C GLY A 112 4.64 6.35 -22.11
N GLY A 113 4.21 6.44 -20.86
CA GLY A 113 3.69 7.66 -20.27
C GLY A 113 4.79 8.67 -19.90
N ASP A 114 4.49 9.97 -20.05
CA ASP A 114 5.40 11.05 -19.65
C ASP A 114 5.20 11.41 -18.16
N PRO A 115 6.25 11.33 -17.32
CA PRO A 115 6.13 11.62 -15.90
C PRO A 115 6.23 13.13 -15.55
N LYS A 116 6.34 14.03 -16.54
CA LYS A 116 6.67 15.47 -16.34
C LYS A 116 5.81 16.24 -15.34
N ASP A 117 4.62 15.76 -14.97
CA ASP A 117 3.73 16.42 -14.02
C ASP A 117 3.37 15.59 -12.78
N ILE A 118 4.01 14.44 -12.56
CA ILE A 118 3.69 13.51 -11.47
C ILE A 118 4.33 13.93 -10.13
N SER A 119 4.16 15.19 -9.72
CA SER A 119 4.72 15.71 -8.45
C SER A 119 3.73 15.72 -7.28
N THR A 120 2.55 15.12 -7.47
CA THR A 120 1.47 15.00 -6.48
C THR A 120 0.77 13.65 -6.63
N LEU A 121 0.10 13.20 -5.57
CA LEU A 121 -0.73 11.99 -5.61
C LEU A 121 -1.85 12.09 -6.65
N HIS A 122 -2.52 13.24 -6.72
CA HIS A 122 -3.58 13.48 -7.70
C HIS A 122 -3.05 13.27 -9.13
N ASN A 123 -1.93 13.89 -9.48
CA ASN A 123 -1.36 13.77 -10.82
C ASN A 123 -0.87 12.34 -11.12
N LEU A 124 -0.31 11.65 -10.12
CA LEU A 124 0.10 10.25 -10.25
C LEU A 124 -1.09 9.35 -10.61
N TYR A 125 -2.19 9.47 -9.87
CA TYR A 125 -3.38 8.65 -10.10
C TYR A 125 -4.10 9.05 -11.39
N THR A 126 -4.16 10.33 -11.73
CA THR A 126 -4.69 10.77 -13.03
C THR A 126 -3.92 10.13 -14.19
N LYS A 127 -2.59 10.14 -14.15
CA LYS A 127 -1.76 9.49 -15.19
C LYS A 127 -1.93 7.98 -15.22
N LEU A 128 -2.09 7.34 -14.07
CA LEU A 128 -2.38 5.91 -14.01
C LEU A 128 -3.75 5.59 -14.65
N SER A 129 -4.79 6.38 -14.36
CA SER A 129 -6.12 6.20 -14.95
C SER A 129 -6.11 6.42 -16.47
N GLU A 130 -5.42 7.45 -16.96
CA GLU A 130 -5.22 7.68 -18.41
C GLU A 130 -4.57 6.46 -19.08
N LEU A 131 -3.51 5.93 -18.47
CA LEU A 131 -2.75 4.79 -19.00
C LEU A 131 -3.56 3.49 -19.01
N LEU A 132 -4.41 3.30 -18.00
CA LEU A 132 -5.30 2.14 -17.89
C LEU A 132 -6.59 2.32 -18.72
N SER A 133 -6.78 3.46 -19.39
CA SER A 133 -7.99 3.78 -20.16
C SER A 133 -9.27 3.59 -19.37
N ILE A 134 -9.25 3.92 -18.07
CA ILE A 134 -10.40 3.75 -17.18
C ILE A 134 -11.46 4.78 -17.56
N SER A 135 -12.67 4.33 -17.89
CA SER A 135 -13.78 5.22 -18.24
C SER A 135 -14.35 5.94 -17.01
N THR A 136 -15.15 6.98 -17.24
CA THR A 136 -15.85 7.69 -16.15
C THR A 136 -16.80 6.74 -15.41
N GLU A 137 -17.48 5.86 -16.15
CA GLU A 137 -18.37 4.83 -15.61
C GLU A 137 -17.61 3.88 -14.68
N ASP A 138 -16.42 3.45 -15.07
CA ASP A 138 -15.58 2.54 -14.28
C ASP A 138 -15.06 3.24 -13.02
N MET A 139 -14.65 4.52 -13.13
CA MET A 139 -14.24 5.32 -11.98
C MET A 139 -15.38 5.50 -10.97
N ASN A 140 -16.61 5.75 -11.45
CA ASN A 140 -17.78 5.85 -10.58
C ASN A 140 -18.05 4.53 -9.84
N LEU A 141 -17.83 3.41 -10.51
CA LEU A 141 -17.98 2.08 -9.92
C LEU A 141 -16.90 1.82 -8.86
N PHE A 142 -15.63 2.15 -9.13
CA PHE A 142 -14.56 2.05 -8.14
C PHE A 142 -14.81 2.95 -6.93
N TYR A 143 -15.33 4.16 -7.16
CA TYR A 143 -15.70 5.07 -6.09
C TYR A 143 -16.81 4.48 -5.21
N TYR A 144 -17.87 3.94 -5.81
CA TYR A 144 -18.94 3.26 -5.08
C TYR A 144 -18.40 2.12 -4.19
N PHE A 145 -17.50 1.30 -4.73
CA PHE A 145 -16.89 0.21 -3.98
C PHE A 145 -15.98 0.71 -2.85
N ALA A 146 -15.18 1.73 -3.10
CA ALA A 146 -14.35 2.36 -2.08
C ALA A 146 -15.20 2.94 -0.94
N GLU A 147 -16.33 3.60 -1.23
CA GLU A 147 -17.26 4.08 -0.22
C GLU A 147 -17.84 2.93 0.61
N LYS A 148 -18.28 1.84 -0.03
CA LYS A 148 -18.79 0.67 0.69
C LYS A 148 -17.72 0.04 1.59
N MET A 149 -16.48 -0.01 1.15
CA MET A 149 -15.34 -0.49 1.95
C MET A 149 -15.12 0.39 3.19
N ILE A 150 -15.16 1.72 3.02
CA ILE A 150 -15.01 2.70 4.11
C ILE A 150 -16.17 2.58 5.10
N GLU A 151 -17.42 2.60 4.63
CA GLU A 151 -18.64 2.50 5.44
C GLU A 151 -18.63 1.22 6.30
N ASN A 152 -18.25 0.09 5.70
CA ASN A 152 -18.22 -1.20 6.36
C ASN A 152 -16.92 -1.45 7.13
N LYS A 153 -15.95 -0.52 7.10
CA LYS A 153 -14.61 -0.67 7.68
C LYS A 153 -13.92 -1.95 7.22
N ARG A 154 -14.04 -2.29 5.94
CA ARG A 154 -13.44 -3.47 5.32
C ARG A 154 -12.48 -3.05 4.22
N ILE A 155 -11.37 -3.77 4.11
CA ILE A 155 -10.41 -3.61 3.01
C ILE A 155 -10.69 -4.59 1.86
N SER A 156 -11.84 -5.26 1.88
CA SER A 156 -12.29 -6.17 0.84
C SER A 156 -13.80 -6.13 0.69
N ILE A 157 -14.26 -6.44 -0.51
CA ILE A 157 -15.67 -6.57 -0.85
C ILE A 157 -15.93 -8.05 -1.11
N GLY A 158 -16.94 -8.60 -0.42
CA GLY A 158 -17.34 -9.97 -0.66
C GLY A 158 -17.88 -10.11 -2.09
N TYR A 159 -17.55 -11.22 -2.76
CA TYR A 159 -17.99 -11.49 -4.13
C TYR A 159 -19.53 -11.46 -4.29
N SER A 160 -20.27 -11.66 -3.20
CA SER A 160 -21.74 -11.54 -3.18
C SER A 160 -22.26 -10.09 -3.26
N ALA A 161 -21.43 -9.09 -2.94
CA ALA A 161 -21.75 -7.67 -3.07
C ALA A 161 -21.36 -7.09 -4.45
N VAL A 162 -20.68 -7.90 -5.26
CA VAL A 162 -20.35 -7.61 -6.66
C VAL A 162 -21.58 -7.93 -7.50
N ASN A 163 -22.37 -6.91 -7.84
CA ASN A 163 -23.47 -7.02 -8.81
C ASN A 163 -22.94 -7.59 -10.15
N ILE A 164 -23.81 -8.27 -10.90
CA ILE A 164 -23.64 -8.70 -12.31
C ILE A 164 -22.88 -7.67 -13.15
N GLN A 165 -23.15 -6.37 -12.97
CA GLN A 165 -22.43 -5.29 -13.67
C GLN A 165 -20.91 -5.29 -13.45
N LEU A 166 -20.41 -5.50 -12.23
CA LEU A 166 -18.96 -5.58 -11.99
C LEU A 166 -18.39 -6.91 -12.50
N LYS A 167 -19.18 -7.99 -12.51
CA LYS A 167 -18.78 -9.29 -13.06
C LYS A 167 -18.60 -9.22 -14.58
N GLU A 168 -19.53 -8.57 -15.28
CA GLU A 168 -19.44 -8.29 -16.71
C GLU A 168 -18.29 -7.32 -17.04
N PHE A 169 -18.02 -6.36 -16.15
CA PHE A 169 -16.89 -5.43 -16.29
C PHE A 169 -15.52 -6.11 -16.15
N ILE A 170 -15.31 -6.94 -15.13
CA ILE A 170 -14.07 -7.71 -14.95
C ILE A 170 -13.83 -8.62 -16.17
N GLN A 171 -14.88 -9.27 -16.66
CA GLN A 171 -14.80 -10.09 -17.88
C GLN A 171 -14.45 -9.27 -19.14
N LYS A 172 -14.92 -8.02 -19.24
CA LYS A 172 -14.52 -7.08 -20.30
C LYS A 172 -13.06 -6.66 -20.21
N MET A 173 -12.54 -6.44 -19.00
CA MET A 173 -11.12 -6.12 -18.79
C MET A 173 -10.20 -7.29 -19.14
N GLU A 174 -10.58 -8.52 -18.79
CA GLU A 174 -9.80 -9.72 -19.14
C GLU A 174 -9.80 -9.99 -20.66
N SER A 175 -10.88 -9.63 -21.36
CA SER A 175 -11.03 -9.85 -22.81
C SER A 175 -10.46 -8.72 -23.68
N SER A 176 -10.21 -7.53 -23.13
CA SER A 176 -9.57 -6.41 -23.85
C SER A 176 -8.03 -6.48 -23.91
N GLY A 177 -7.43 -7.57 -23.44
CA GLY A 177 -6.01 -7.84 -23.62
C GLY A 177 -5.08 -7.21 -22.57
N LEU A 178 -5.59 -6.81 -21.41
CA LEU A 178 -4.75 -6.62 -20.23
C LEU A 178 -4.47 -7.98 -19.58
N GLN A 179 -3.61 -8.77 -20.24
CA GLN A 179 -2.84 -9.79 -19.53
C GLN A 179 -1.91 -9.07 -18.55
N ALA A 180 -2.16 -9.24 -17.26
CA ALA A 180 -1.17 -9.15 -16.20
C ALA A 180 -1.00 -10.55 -15.60
#